data_AF-A0A5J5B7S7-F1
#
_entry.id   AF-A0A5J5B7S7-F1
#
_cell.length_a   1.000
_cell.length_b   1.000
_cell.length_c   1.000
_cell.angle_alpha   90.00
_cell.angle_beta   90.00
_cell.angle_gamma   90.00
#
_symmetry.space_group_name_H-M   'P 1'
#
loop_
_entity.id
_entity.type
_entity.pdbx_description
1 polymer ?
#
loop_
_entity_poly.entity_id
_entity_poly.type
_entity_poly.pdbx_seq_one_letter_code
_entity_poly.pdbx_strand_id
1 'polypeptide(L)'
;MKVFARVSIGGDPETGKRTMADKHGETDPAWNHTMTYTIGASALQHHGVRLVIKLYCKRKLGDRYIGEVHTSIKELFDHAYPYGGSALMNYPVHKGSVNSQGVLKFSYSAEYPCGADIL
;
A
#
# COMPACT_ATOMS: atom_id res chain seq x y z
N MET A 1 15.39 13.26 -2.26
CA MET A 1 14.83 13.18 -0.89
C MET A 1 15.09 11.78 -0.34
N LYS A 2 15.03 11.56 0.98
CA LYS A 2 15.22 10.21 1.56
C LYS A 2 13.88 9.57 1.88
N VAL A 3 13.17 9.02 0.89
CA VAL A 3 11.76 8.64 1.04
C VAL A 3 11.59 7.18 1.42
N PHE A 4 10.71 6.89 2.36
CA PHE A 4 10.27 5.53 2.70
C PHE A 4 8.75 5.47 2.76
N ALA A 5 8.20 4.27 2.58
CA ALA A 5 6.78 3.98 2.72
C ALA A 5 6.50 3.24 4.03
N ARG A 6 5.39 3.57 4.69
CA ARG A 6 4.75 2.76 5.73
C ARG A 6 3.45 2.21 5.18
N VAL A 7 3.29 0.91 5.20
CA VAL A 7 2.12 0.18 4.72
C VAL A 7 1.38 -0.35 5.93
N SER A 8 0.08 -0.17 6.02
CA SER A 8 -0.76 -0.82 7.04
C SER A 8 -2.09 -1.27 6.47
N ILE A 9 -2.74 -2.22 7.15
CA ILE A 9 -4.06 -2.75 6.79
C ILE A 9 -5.02 -2.43 7.93
N GLY A 10 -6.24 -1.99 7.60
CA GLY A 10 -7.24 -1.57 8.58
C GLY A 10 -6.98 -0.18 9.19
N GLY A 11 -5.95 0.52 8.71
CA GLY A 11 -5.61 1.86 9.17
C GLY A 11 -4.85 1.95 10.50
N ASP A 12 -4.55 0.82 11.14
CA ASP A 12 -3.75 0.76 12.37
C ASP A 12 -2.26 1.03 12.06
N PRO A 13 -1.68 2.14 12.53
CA PRO A 13 -0.26 2.45 12.30
C PRO A 13 0.70 1.49 13.02
N GLU A 14 0.29 0.86 14.12
CA GLU A 14 1.16 0.01 14.96
C GLU A 14 1.42 -1.35 14.31
N THR A 15 0.51 -1.81 13.46
CA THR A 15 0.69 -3.04 12.66
C THR A 15 1.42 -2.78 11.33
N GLY A 16 1.82 -1.53 11.07
CA GLY A 16 2.38 -1.12 9.80
C GLY A 16 3.83 -1.59 9.58
N LYS A 17 4.11 -2.16 8.41
CA LYS A 17 5.47 -2.46 7.95
C LYS A 17 6.03 -1.29 7.14
N ARG A 18 7.36 -1.15 7.08
CA ARG A 18 8.00 -0.04 6.35
C ARG A 18 9.12 -0.49 5.44
N THR A 19 9.30 0.24 4.34
CA THR A 19 10.48 0.08 3.48
C THR A 19 11.70 0.75 4.12
N MET A 20 12.89 0.43 3.59
CA MET A 20 14.04 1.30 3.79
C MET A 20 13.85 2.63 3.07
N ALA A 21 14.52 3.69 3.55
CA ALA A 21 14.54 4.95 2.82
C ALA A 21 15.40 4.82 1.57
N ASP A 22 14.81 5.10 0.41
CA ASP A 22 15.56 5.31 -0.81
C ASP A 22 16.43 6.56 -0.67
N LYS A 23 17.66 6.49 -1.17
CA LYS A 23 18.67 7.56 -1.07
C LYS A 23 19.02 8.17 -2.42
N HIS A 24 18.55 7.57 -3.53
CA HIS A 24 19.06 7.86 -4.87
C HIS A 24 17.99 8.37 -5.84
N GLY A 25 16.74 7.91 -5.74
CA GLY A 25 15.66 8.25 -6.68
C GLY A 25 15.12 9.68 -6.55
N GLU A 26 15.59 10.45 -5.58
CA GLU A 26 15.24 11.86 -5.37
C GLU A 26 13.73 12.18 -5.24
N THR A 27 13.07 12.51 -6.35
CA THR A 27 11.63 12.78 -6.49
C THR A 27 10.85 11.59 -7.06
N ASP A 28 11.55 10.55 -7.52
CA ASP A 28 11.02 9.28 -8.02
C ASP A 28 11.65 8.10 -7.27
N PRO A 29 11.29 7.89 -5.99
CA PRO A 29 11.88 6.85 -5.16
C PRO A 29 11.45 5.45 -5.60
N ALA A 30 12.41 4.51 -5.62
CA ALA A 30 12.17 3.10 -5.86
C ALA A 30 12.71 2.25 -4.70
N TRP A 31 11.86 1.40 -4.12
CA TRP A 31 12.24 0.61 -2.94
C TRP A 31 12.56 -0.86 -3.24
N ASN A 32 11.99 -1.43 -4.30
CA ASN A 32 12.09 -2.85 -4.65
C ASN A 32 11.92 -3.77 -3.42
N HIS A 33 10.86 -3.51 -2.65
CA HIS A 33 10.62 -4.14 -1.35
C HIS A 33 9.26 -4.83 -1.32
N THR A 34 9.25 -6.07 -0.86
CA THR A 34 8.03 -6.89 -0.76
C THR A 34 7.61 -7.03 0.70
N MET A 35 6.31 -6.89 0.96
CA MET A 35 5.73 -7.09 2.28
C MET A 35 4.59 -8.10 2.19
N THR A 36 4.55 -9.05 3.11
CA THR A 36 3.46 -10.04 3.21
C THR A 36 2.54 -9.69 4.37
N TYR A 37 1.23 -9.77 4.17
CA TYR A 37 0.24 -9.64 5.24
C TYR A 37 -0.71 -10.84 5.19
N THR A 38 -1.08 -11.35 6.35
CA THR A 38 -2.17 -12.31 6.49
C THR A 38 -3.45 -11.52 6.75
N ILE A 39 -4.44 -11.72 5.89
CA ILE A 39 -5.71 -11.01 5.97
C ILE A 39 -6.82 -12.05 6.19
N GLY A 40 -7.69 -11.81 7.17
CA GLY A 40 -8.86 -12.67 7.39
C GLY A 40 -9.87 -12.56 6.24
N ALA A 41 -10.55 -13.65 5.91
CA ALA A 41 -11.51 -13.71 4.80
C ALA A 41 -12.63 -12.65 4.89
N SER A 42 -13.02 -12.23 6.10
CA SER A 42 -14.00 -11.16 6.31
C SER A 42 -13.58 -9.81 5.71
N ALA A 43 -12.29 -9.55 5.54
CA ALA A 43 -11.80 -8.34 4.87
C ALA A 43 -12.14 -8.28 3.37
N LEU A 44 -12.52 -9.42 2.79
CA LEU A 44 -12.95 -9.53 1.38
C LEU A 44 -14.46 -9.36 1.23
N GLN A 45 -15.24 -9.45 2.31
CA GLN A 45 -16.70 -9.37 2.26
C GLN A 45 -17.20 -7.93 2.08
N HIS A 46 -16.47 -6.93 2.60
CA HIS A 46 -16.87 -5.52 2.56
C HIS A 46 -15.67 -4.59 2.34
N HIS A 47 -15.93 -3.37 1.86
CA HIS A 47 -14.89 -2.36 1.62
C HIS A 47 -14.34 -1.67 2.89
N GLY A 48 -14.67 -2.20 4.08
CA GLY A 48 -14.29 -1.59 5.37
C GLY A 48 -12.81 -1.73 5.72
N VAL A 49 -12.14 -2.77 5.23
CA VAL A 49 -10.70 -2.98 5.49
C VAL A 49 -9.87 -2.34 4.38
N ARG A 50 -9.04 -1.36 4.76
CA ARG A 50 -8.26 -0.54 3.81
C ARG A 50 -6.78 -0.84 3.90
N LEU A 51 -6.12 -0.94 2.75
CA LEU A 51 -4.68 -0.76 2.60
C LEU A 51 -4.39 0.74 2.64
N VAL A 52 -3.48 1.13 3.53
CA VAL A 52 -3.01 2.51 3.65
C VAL A 52 -1.49 2.52 3.45
N ILE A 53 -1.02 3.25 2.45
CA ILE A 53 0.40 3.44 2.19
C ILE A 53 0.74 4.91 2.41
N LYS A 54 1.48 5.21 3.47
CA LYS A 54 1.95 6.57 3.81
C LYS A 54 3.41 6.75 3.41
N LEU A 55 3.70 7.87 2.76
CA LEU A 55 5.03 8.24 2.30
C LEU A 55 5.63 9.30 3.23
N TYR A 56 6.90 9.10 3.60
CA TYR A 56 7.64 9.98 4.48
C TYR A 56 9.04 10.25 3.96
N CYS A 57 9.50 11.50 4.08
CA CYS A 57 10.89 11.87 3.86
C CYS A 57 11.65 11.88 5.18
N LYS A 58 12.67 11.03 5.31
CA LYS A 58 13.57 10.99 6.45
C LYS A 58 14.38 12.28 6.56
N ARG A 59 14.37 12.91 7.74
CA ARG A 59 15.15 14.11 8.07
C ARG A 59 15.78 13.99 9.45
N LYS A 60 16.67 14.92 9.80
CA LYS A 60 17.34 14.94 11.12
C LYS A 60 16.37 15.24 12.26
N LEU A 61 15.41 16.14 12.05
CA LEU A 61 14.44 16.59 13.06
C LEU A 61 13.04 16.02 12.80
N GLY A 62 12.97 14.70 12.69
CA GLY A 62 11.71 13.97 12.46
C GLY A 62 11.35 13.77 10.98
N ASP A 63 10.62 12.71 10.72
CA ASP A 63 10.23 12.34 9.36
C ASP A 63 9.12 13.28 8.86
N ARG A 64 9.31 13.86 7.66
CA ARG A 64 8.31 14.71 7.03
C ARG A 64 7.29 13.86 6.29
N TYR A 65 6.02 13.97 6.65
CA TYR A 65 4.91 13.40 5.88
C TYR A 65 4.81 14.02 4.48
N ILE A 66 4.69 13.17 3.47
CA ILE A 66 4.56 13.56 2.06
C ILE A 66 3.11 13.43 1.61
N GLY A 67 2.50 12.27 1.85
CA GLY A 67 1.15 11.95 1.39
C GLY A 67 0.89 10.45 1.54
N GLU A 68 -0.26 10.01 1.05
CA GLU A 68 -0.74 8.64 1.21
C GLU A 68 -1.63 8.15 0.06
N VAL A 69 -1.74 6.82 -0.03
CA VAL A 69 -2.69 6.12 -0.90
C VAL A 69 -3.57 5.24 -0.03
N HIS A 70 -4.87 5.27 -0.29
CA HIS A 70 -5.87 4.47 0.41
C HIS A 70 -6.67 3.68 -0.63
N THR A 71 -6.79 2.37 -0.44
CA THR A 71 -7.63 1.50 -1.28
C THR A 71 -8.20 0.39 -0.40
N SER A 72 -9.39 -0.12 -0.72
CA SER A 72 -9.91 -1.27 0.03
C SER A 72 -9.18 -2.56 -0.37
N ILE A 73 -9.02 -3.49 0.58
CA ILE A 73 -8.48 -4.82 0.28
C ILE A 73 -9.39 -5.56 -0.70
N LYS A 74 -10.71 -5.41 -0.54
CA LYS A 74 -11.71 -5.97 -1.45
C LYS A 74 -11.54 -5.48 -2.89
N GLU A 75 -11.34 -4.18 -3.11
CA GLU A 75 -11.09 -3.64 -4.47
C GLU A 75 -9.83 -4.23 -5.09
N LEU A 76 -8.74 -4.32 -4.33
CA LEU A 76 -7.51 -4.95 -4.82
C LEU A 76 -7.76 -6.42 -5.17
N PHE A 77 -8.49 -7.13 -4.33
CA PHE A 77 -8.81 -8.52 -4.55
C PHE A 77 -9.66 -8.72 -5.81
N ASP A 78 -10.80 -8.03 -5.91
CA ASP A 78 -11.71 -8.09 -7.06
C ASP A 78 -11.00 -7.71 -8.36
N HIS A 79 -10.09 -6.73 -8.29
CA HIS A 79 -9.31 -6.30 -9.45
C HIS A 79 -8.32 -7.37 -9.93
N ALA A 80 -7.64 -8.06 -9.01
CA ALA A 80 -6.61 -9.07 -9.36
C ALA A 80 -7.19 -10.46 -9.66
N TYR A 81 -8.39 -10.76 -9.15
CA TYR A 81 -9.06 -12.05 -9.32
C TYR A 81 -9.09 -12.55 -10.78
N PRO A 82 -9.55 -11.76 -11.78
CA PRO A 82 -9.59 -12.21 -13.18
C PRO A 82 -8.19 -12.39 -13.81
N TYR A 83 -7.12 -11.89 -13.17
CA TYR A 83 -5.75 -11.92 -13.69
C TYR A 83 -4.85 -12.93 -12.94
N GLY A 84 -5.43 -13.93 -12.27
CA GLY A 84 -4.67 -14.95 -11.55
C GLY A 84 -4.15 -14.48 -10.20
N GLY A 85 -4.80 -13.48 -9.59
CA GLY A 85 -4.51 -13.03 -8.23
C GLY A 85 -3.34 -12.06 -8.10
N SER A 86 -2.82 -11.50 -9.20
CA SER A 86 -1.77 -10.47 -9.15
C SER A 86 -2.11 -9.27 -10.02
N ALA A 87 -1.74 -8.06 -9.60
CA ALA A 87 -1.91 -6.85 -10.40
C ALA A 87 -0.89 -5.75 -10.08
N LEU A 88 -0.76 -4.81 -11.01
CA LEU A 88 0.04 -3.59 -10.88
C LEU A 88 -0.88 -2.37 -10.79
N MET A 89 -0.72 -1.58 -9.73
CA MET A 89 -1.55 -0.41 -9.46
C MET A 89 -0.77 0.89 -9.61
N ASN A 90 -1.48 1.93 -10.04
CA ASN A 90 -1.00 3.31 -10.14
C ASN A 90 -2.02 4.21 -9.44
N TYR A 91 -1.70 4.70 -8.25
CA TYR A 91 -2.60 5.55 -7.48
C TYR A 91 -2.04 6.96 -7.30
N PRO A 92 -2.85 8.02 -7.46
CA PRO A 92 -2.43 9.36 -7.09
C PRO A 92 -2.18 9.42 -5.59
N VAL A 93 -1.11 10.11 -5.20
CA VAL A 93 -0.77 10.33 -3.80
C VAL A 93 -1.57 11.53 -3.28
N HIS A 94 -2.28 11.34 -2.18
CA HIS A 94 -3.11 12.37 -1.56
C HIS A 94 -2.39 12.97 -0.36
N LYS A 95 -2.63 14.25 -0.06
CA LYS A 95 -2.14 14.89 1.15
C LYS A 95 -3.28 15.70 1.77
N GLY A 96 -3.97 15.11 2.73
CA GLY A 96 -5.24 15.64 3.20
C GLY A 96 -6.31 15.51 2.12
N SER A 97 -7.16 16.52 1.93
CA SER A 97 -8.18 16.56 0.88
C SER A 97 -7.64 16.93 -0.51
N VAL A 98 -6.34 17.17 -0.65
CA VAL A 98 -5.72 17.66 -1.89
C VAL A 98 -4.90 16.55 -2.53
N ASN A 99 -5.10 16.33 -3.83
CA ASN A 99 -4.23 15.48 -4.63
C ASN A 99 -2.84 16.13 -4.73
N SER A 100 -1.80 15.39 -4.32
CA SER A 100 -0.44 15.81 -4.63
C SER A 100 -0.11 15.49 -6.09
N GLN A 101 0.92 16.13 -6.66
CA GLN A 101 1.33 15.90 -8.06
C GLN A 101 2.00 14.53 -8.29
N GLY A 102 2.11 13.67 -7.27
CA GLY A 102 2.79 12.38 -7.34
C GLY A 102 1.86 11.18 -7.56
N VAL A 103 2.41 10.12 -8.15
CA VAL A 103 1.74 8.82 -8.32
C VAL A 103 2.59 7.75 -7.62
N LEU A 104 1.96 6.88 -6.84
CA LEU A 104 2.60 5.69 -6.28
C LEU A 104 2.26 4.48 -7.16
N LYS A 105 3.30 3.78 -7.61
CA LYS A 105 3.18 2.51 -8.32
C LYS A 105 3.55 1.37 -7.38
N PHE A 106 2.72 0.34 -7.32
CA PHE A 106 3.04 -0.87 -6.57
C PHE A 106 2.34 -2.08 -7.19
N SER A 107 2.95 -3.25 -7.08
CA SER A 107 2.35 -4.52 -7.43
C SER A 107 1.97 -5.31 -6.18
N TYR A 108 1.02 -6.22 -6.33
CA TYR A 108 0.64 -7.15 -5.27
C TYR A 108 0.22 -8.49 -5.88
N SER A 109 0.31 -9.53 -5.05
CA SER A 109 -0.19 -10.86 -5.32
C SER A 109 -0.99 -11.34 -4.11
N ALA A 110 -2.15 -11.93 -4.34
CA ALA A 110 -2.98 -12.60 -3.36
C ALA A 110 -2.85 -14.10 -3.56
N GLU A 111 -2.37 -14.80 -2.54
CA GLU A 111 -2.38 -16.26 -2.49
C GLU A 111 -3.65 -16.74 -1.79
N TYR A 112 -4.31 -17.72 -2.38
CA TYR A 112 -5.53 -18.30 -1.86
C TYR A 112 -5.17 -19.59 -1.12
N PRO A 113 -5.64 -19.80 0.12
CA PRO A 113 -5.66 -21.15 0.65
C PRO A 113 -6.54 -22.00 -0.28
N CYS A 114 -5.94 -23.02 -0.87
CA CYS A 114 -6.63 -23.97 -1.73
C CYS A 114 -7.85 -24.55 -0.99
N GLY A 115 -9.06 -24.34 -1.52
CA GLY A 115 -10.32 -24.84 -0.95
C GLY A 115 -11.20 -23.82 -0.22
N ALA A 116 -10.89 -22.53 -0.26
CA ALA A 116 -11.86 -21.51 0.16
C ALA A 116 -12.88 -21.27 -0.97
N ASP A 117 -14.03 -21.95 -0.89
CA ASP A 117 -15.22 -21.53 -1.63
C ASP A 117 -15.58 -20.11 -1.16
N ILE A 118 -15.30 -19.12 -2.00
CA ILE A 118 -15.70 -17.74 -1.76
C ILE A 118 -17.18 -17.66 -2.15
N LEU A 119 -18.04 -18.02 -1.20
CA LEU A 119 -19.49 -17.80 -1.25
C LEU A 119 -19.84 -16.35 -0.93
#